data_AF-R5KM86-F1
#
_entry.id   AF-R5KM86-F1
#
_cell.length_a   1.000
_cell.length_b   1.000
_cell.length_c   1.000
_cell.angle_alpha   90.00
_cell.angle_beta   90.00
_cell.angle_gamma   90.00
#
_symmetry.space_group_name_H-M   'P 1'
#
loop_
_entity.id
_entity.type
_entity.pdbx_description
1 polymer ?
#
loop_
_entity_poly.entity_id
_entity_poly.type
_entity_poly.pdbx_seq_one_letter_code
_entity_poly.pdbx_strand_id
1 'polypeptide(L)'
;MIKKFSAIFLCICLLAGCFAACSDEAETADTAGGLSDSISEYGFEQDENGNTVAVLYEDGKAYVLDAEGNKTGEVIDNPQNMPAEDKQNGGSGENTEPSSGPDRVTDREDVSNNTGNGSGTTSAELTTLPMNEDKVPTTSDSGNTVKFSDKDVKTVTNMLEVPYLYTASYESNQNVPIEIATHVACWMLQRENLDTNNFASGTVVIDLFNYFARTVVSFKTKCNSCTSSGTDVANPAPITYNSTSDTFTVTGSSYESPTHRVNITQIQDLGNNNYYKVIANVDGIDSGCKATTLVAVIQKNKLDTSLGFSIKALKWS
;
A
#
# COMPACT_ATOMS: atom_id res chain seq x y z
N MET A 1 3.12 12.69 30.74
CA MET A 1 3.43 11.26 30.54
C MET A 1 3.74 11.07 29.06
N ILE A 2 5.01 10.80 28.75
CA ILE A 2 5.50 10.65 27.37
C ILE A 2 5.18 9.21 26.94
N LYS A 3 4.21 9.04 26.04
CA LYS A 3 3.93 7.75 25.40
C LYS A 3 5.06 7.46 24.42
N LYS A 4 5.78 6.37 24.63
CA LYS A 4 6.81 5.88 23.69
C LYS A 4 6.07 5.13 22.58
N PHE A 5 6.10 5.66 21.37
CA PHE A 5 5.58 4.96 20.19
C PHE A 5 6.63 3.96 19.73
N SER A 6 6.47 2.68 20.06
CA SER A 6 7.29 1.60 19.53
C SER A 6 6.52 0.95 18.39
N ALA A 7 6.80 1.34 17.15
CA ALA A 7 6.21 0.67 15.98
C ALA A 7 6.95 -0.66 15.78
N ILE A 8 6.24 -1.79 15.77
CA ILE A 8 6.76 -3.11 15.38
C ILE A 8 6.30 -3.38 13.94
N PHE A 9 7.25 -3.51 13.02
CA PHE A 9 7.08 -3.85 11.61
C PHE A 9 7.53 -5.29 11.42
N LEU A 10 6.56 -6.19 11.31
CA LEU A 10 6.84 -7.60 11.05
C LEU A 10 7.12 -7.82 9.56
N CYS A 11 8.19 -8.56 9.28
CA CYS A 11 8.55 -9.03 7.96
C CYS A 11 8.01 -10.45 7.78
N ILE A 12 6.93 -10.63 7.02
CA ILE A 12 6.46 -11.97 6.64
C ILE A 12 7.35 -12.44 5.48
N CYS A 13 8.35 -13.26 5.80
CA CYS A 13 9.13 -13.97 4.80
C CYS A 13 8.28 -15.07 4.17
N LEU A 14 7.61 -14.77 3.04
CA LEU A 14 7.05 -15.80 2.18
C LEU A 14 8.19 -16.66 1.61
N LEU A 15 8.37 -17.84 2.19
CA LEU A 15 9.21 -18.89 1.61
C LEU A 15 8.59 -19.27 0.26
N ALA A 16 9.19 -18.78 -0.82
CA ALA A 16 8.95 -19.28 -2.16
C ALA A 16 9.33 -20.76 -2.20
N GLY A 17 8.33 -21.63 -2.09
CA GLY A 17 8.48 -23.06 -2.33
C GLY A 17 8.93 -23.27 -3.76
N CYS A 18 10.16 -23.76 -3.93
CA CYS A 18 10.68 -24.18 -5.22
C CYS A 18 9.78 -25.29 -5.78
N PHE A 19 9.03 -25.01 -6.85
CA PHE A 19 8.47 -26.05 -7.69
C PHE A 19 9.61 -26.75 -8.41
N ALA A 20 10.04 -27.88 -7.84
CA ALA A 20 10.86 -28.84 -8.54
C ALA A 20 10.00 -29.47 -9.65
N ALA A 21 10.35 -29.18 -10.89
CA ALA A 21 9.80 -29.80 -12.07
C ALA A 21 10.11 -31.32 -12.08
N CYS A 22 9.07 -32.14 -12.20
CA CYS A 22 9.16 -33.46 -12.81
C CYS A 22 8.09 -33.54 -13.90
N SER A 23 8.56 -33.79 -15.11
CA SER A 23 7.80 -34.03 -16.34
C SER A 23 7.10 -35.40 -16.30
N ASP A 24 5.85 -35.49 -16.73
CA ASP A 24 5.45 -36.10 -18.02
C ASP A 24 3.91 -36.09 -18.22
N GLU A 25 3.53 -35.61 -19.41
CA GLU A 25 2.33 -35.80 -20.25
C GLU A 25 0.86 -35.54 -19.80
N ALA A 26 0.22 -34.72 -20.65
CA ALA A 26 -1.16 -34.70 -21.16
C ALA A 26 -2.22 -33.80 -20.47
N GLU A 27 -2.66 -32.80 -21.24
CA GLU A 27 -3.69 -31.80 -20.93
C GLU A 27 -5.07 -32.40 -20.65
N THR A 28 -5.71 -31.92 -19.59
CA THR A 28 -7.12 -31.51 -19.61
C THR A 28 -7.29 -30.32 -18.66
N ALA A 29 -8.01 -29.30 -19.13
CA ALA A 29 -8.26 -28.07 -18.40
C ALA A 29 -9.05 -28.35 -17.12
N ASP A 30 -8.37 -28.27 -15.97
CA ASP A 30 -9.04 -28.25 -14.68
C ASP A 30 -9.17 -26.82 -14.17
N THR A 31 -10.45 -26.44 -14.05
CA THR A 31 -11.01 -25.39 -13.21
C THR A 31 -10.08 -25.06 -12.03
N ALA A 32 -9.70 -23.79 -11.89
CA ALA A 32 -8.94 -23.28 -10.75
C ALA A 32 -9.65 -23.65 -9.45
N GLY A 33 -9.17 -24.73 -8.81
CA GLY A 33 -9.61 -25.18 -7.51
C GLY A 33 -9.37 -24.05 -6.52
N GLY A 34 -10.46 -23.59 -5.90
CA GLY A 34 -10.43 -22.59 -4.86
C GLY A 34 -9.49 -23.01 -3.73
N LEU A 35 -8.65 -22.08 -3.29
CA LEU A 35 -7.97 -22.17 -2.01
C LEU A 35 -9.01 -22.00 -0.90
N SER A 36 -9.75 -23.06 -0.62
CA SER A 36 -10.51 -23.21 0.62
C SER A 36 -9.72 -24.14 1.54
N ASP A 37 -8.72 -23.58 2.20
CA ASP A 37 -8.15 -24.12 3.44
C ASP A 37 -7.61 -22.94 4.25
N SER A 38 -8.08 -22.84 5.49
CA SER A 38 -7.81 -21.80 6.49
C SER A 38 -6.48 -21.07 6.29
N ILE A 39 -6.50 -19.97 5.54
CA ILE A 39 -5.36 -19.07 5.42
C ILE A 39 -5.25 -18.40 6.78
N SER A 40 -4.18 -18.68 7.51
CA SER A 40 -3.85 -17.93 8.72
C SER A 40 -3.66 -16.47 8.31
N GLU A 41 -4.56 -15.60 8.75
CA GLU A 41 -4.59 -14.21 8.28
C GLU A 41 -3.69 -13.37 9.19
N TYR A 42 -2.72 -12.68 8.59
CA TYR A 42 -1.81 -11.81 9.33
C TYR A 42 -2.34 -10.38 9.34
N GLY A 43 -2.17 -9.69 10.45
CA GLY A 43 -2.53 -8.29 10.56
C GLY A 43 -1.70 -7.54 11.58
N PHE A 44 -2.17 -6.35 11.93
CA PHE A 44 -1.53 -5.49 12.93
C PHE A 44 -2.59 -4.94 13.85
N GLU A 45 -2.27 -4.85 15.14
CA GLU A 45 -3.17 -4.38 16.20
C GLU A 45 -2.43 -3.44 17.15
N GLN A 46 -3.17 -2.74 18.01
CA GLN A 46 -2.56 -1.99 19.11
C GLN A 46 -2.56 -2.83 20.39
N ASP A 47 -1.39 -2.97 21.01
CA ASP A 47 -1.26 -3.58 22.34
C ASP A 47 -1.82 -2.66 23.44
N GLU A 48 -1.86 -3.17 24.68
CA GLU A 48 -2.32 -2.40 25.85
C GLU A 48 -1.50 -1.12 26.12
N ASN A 49 -0.27 -1.06 25.58
CA ASN A 49 0.62 0.08 25.70
C ASN A 49 0.42 1.11 24.58
N GLY A 50 -0.42 0.80 23.59
CA GLY A 50 -0.67 1.60 22.39
C GLY A 50 0.41 1.48 21.31
N ASN A 51 1.22 0.41 21.34
CA ASN A 51 2.17 0.07 20.29
C ASN A 51 1.47 -0.74 19.20
N THR A 52 1.79 -0.45 17.94
CA THR A 52 1.38 -1.29 16.83
C THR A 52 2.22 -2.56 16.82
N VAL A 53 1.59 -3.73 16.96
CA VAL A 53 2.19 -5.05 16.93
C VAL A 53 1.63 -5.86 15.77
N ALA A 54 2.41 -6.78 15.23
CA ALA A 54 1.90 -7.73 14.24
C ALA A 54 1.19 -8.89 14.95
N VAL A 55 0.12 -9.37 14.33
CA VAL A 55 -0.70 -10.44 14.87
C VAL A 55 -1.02 -11.49 13.82
N LEU A 56 -1.21 -12.71 14.27
CA LEU A 56 -1.87 -13.78 13.54
C LEU A 56 -3.32 -13.86 14.02
N TYR A 57 -4.27 -13.66 13.11
CA TYR A 57 -5.67 -13.95 13.36
C TYR A 57 -5.94 -15.43 13.16
N GLU A 58 -6.30 -16.08 14.25
CA GLU A 58 -6.60 -17.50 14.28
C GLU A 58 -7.64 -17.72 15.39
N ASP A 59 -8.66 -18.54 15.12
CA ASP A 59 -9.71 -18.87 16.10
C ASP A 59 -10.39 -17.65 16.76
N GLY A 60 -10.66 -16.59 15.99
CA GLY A 60 -11.31 -15.38 16.50
C GLY A 60 -10.45 -14.61 17.51
N LYS A 61 -9.13 -14.80 17.48
CA LYS A 61 -8.15 -14.12 18.34
C LYS A 61 -7.00 -13.56 17.52
N ALA A 62 -6.44 -12.46 17.99
CA ALA A 62 -5.27 -11.83 17.41
C ALA A 62 -4.04 -12.15 18.27
N TYR A 63 -3.23 -13.11 17.84
CA TYR A 63 -2.03 -13.53 18.56
C TYR A 63 -0.82 -12.71 18.14
N VAL A 64 -0.15 -12.06 19.07
CA VAL A 64 1.03 -11.24 18.76
C VAL A 64 2.15 -12.11 18.20
N LEU A 65 2.87 -11.61 17.20
CA LEU A 65 4.00 -12.26 16.57
C LEU A 65 5.32 -11.64 17.04
N ASP A 66 6.35 -12.47 17.22
CA ASP A 66 7.71 -12.00 17.49
C ASP A 66 8.39 -11.42 16.23
N ALA A 67 9.60 -10.89 16.37
CA ALA A 67 10.32 -10.27 15.26
C ALA A 67 10.64 -11.24 14.11
N GLU A 68 10.67 -12.54 14.40
CA GLU A 68 10.92 -13.63 13.46
C GLU A 68 9.63 -14.20 12.85
N GLY A 69 8.45 -13.69 13.24
CA GLY A 69 7.15 -14.11 12.71
C GLY A 69 6.54 -15.32 13.40
N ASN A 70 7.03 -15.72 14.56
CA ASN A 70 6.45 -16.80 15.35
C ASN A 70 5.38 -16.27 16.31
N LYS A 71 4.33 -17.07 16.48
CA LYS A 71 3.25 -16.84 17.46
C LYS A 71 3.82 -16.74 18.87
N THR A 72 3.66 -15.57 19.48
CA THR A 72 3.88 -15.41 20.92
C THR A 72 2.68 -15.96 21.70
N GLY A 73 2.82 -16.04 23.02
CA GLY A 73 1.70 -16.37 23.91
C GLY A 73 0.75 -15.20 24.17
N GLU A 74 1.02 -14.00 23.63
CA GLU A 74 0.24 -12.80 23.89
C GLU A 74 -0.92 -12.68 22.89
N VAL A 75 -2.07 -12.21 23.38
CA VAL A 75 -3.29 -12.00 22.58
C VAL A 75 -3.76 -10.56 22.79
N ILE A 76 -4.20 -9.92 21.72
CA ILE A 76 -4.80 -8.59 21.81
C ILE A 76 -6.24 -8.69 22.28
N ASP A 77 -6.54 -7.98 23.36
CA ASP A 77 -7.91 -7.79 23.83
C ASP A 77 -8.64 -6.77 22.93
N ASN A 78 -9.78 -7.18 22.37
CA ASN A 78 -10.62 -6.39 21.46
C ASN A 78 -9.90 -5.88 20.19
N PRO A 79 -9.41 -6.81 19.33
CA PRO A 79 -8.72 -6.47 18.09
C PRO A 79 -9.61 -5.64 17.17
N GLN A 80 -9.08 -4.52 16.66
CA GLN A 80 -9.82 -3.55 15.84
C GLN A 80 -9.86 -3.92 14.36
N ASN A 81 -8.95 -4.79 13.95
CA ASN A 81 -8.67 -5.18 12.59
C ASN A 81 -8.91 -6.68 12.39
N MET A 82 -9.52 -7.35 13.37
CA MET A 82 -9.87 -8.76 13.28
C MET A 82 -10.83 -8.99 12.12
N PRO A 83 -10.53 -9.96 11.24
CA PRO A 83 -11.46 -10.43 10.22
C PRO A 83 -12.75 -10.91 10.89
N ALA A 84 -13.89 -10.73 10.21
CA ALA A 84 -15.12 -11.31 10.70
C ALA A 84 -14.97 -12.84 10.74
N GLU A 85 -15.37 -13.49 11.85
CA GLU A 85 -15.41 -14.95 11.90
C GLU A 85 -16.26 -15.47 10.74
N ASP A 86 -15.67 -16.34 9.93
CA ASP A 86 -16.37 -17.10 8.90
C ASP A 86 -17.42 -17.96 9.58
N LYS A 87 -18.61 -17.38 9.77
CA LYS A 87 -19.80 -18.19 9.92
C LYS A 87 -20.01 -18.80 8.55
N GLN A 88 -19.59 -20.06 8.38
CA GLN A 88 -20.18 -20.97 7.41
C GLN A 88 -21.69 -20.98 7.66
N ASN A 89 -22.37 -20.04 7.04
CA ASN A 89 -23.80 -20.01 6.93
C ASN A 89 -24.05 -20.19 5.45
N GLY A 90 -24.65 -21.32 5.10
CA GLY A 90 -25.07 -21.66 3.73
C GLY A 90 -26.18 -20.75 3.22
N GLY A 91 -25.95 -19.44 3.27
CA GLY A 91 -26.68 -18.46 2.49
C GLY A 91 -26.07 -18.47 1.10
N SER A 92 -26.90 -18.74 0.12
CA SER A 92 -26.59 -18.55 -1.29
C SER A 92 -26.24 -17.06 -1.49
N GLY A 93 -24.97 -16.70 -1.28
CA GLY A 93 -24.43 -15.43 -1.70
C GLY A 93 -24.66 -15.35 -3.20
N GLU A 94 -25.26 -14.27 -3.67
CA GLU A 94 -25.31 -13.99 -5.10
C GLU A 94 -23.86 -14.00 -5.59
N ASN A 95 -23.50 -15.06 -6.29
CA ASN A 95 -22.26 -15.17 -7.02
C ASN A 95 -22.44 -14.21 -8.20
N THR A 96 -22.21 -12.91 -7.97
CA THR A 96 -22.08 -11.95 -9.05
C THR A 96 -20.91 -12.43 -9.90
N GLU A 97 -21.22 -12.99 -11.06
CA GLU A 97 -20.25 -13.26 -12.12
C GLU A 97 -19.29 -12.07 -12.26
N PRO A 98 -17.98 -12.29 -12.48
CA PRO A 98 -17.04 -11.21 -12.75
C PRO A 98 -17.61 -10.35 -13.88
N SER A 99 -17.97 -9.10 -13.58
CA SER A 99 -18.25 -8.14 -14.63
C SER A 99 -16.92 -7.71 -15.25
N SER A 100 -16.96 -7.30 -16.53
CA SER A 100 -15.80 -6.72 -17.21
C SER A 100 -15.07 -5.71 -16.33
N GLY A 101 -13.74 -5.70 -16.41
CA GLY A 101 -12.91 -4.78 -15.66
C GLY A 101 -13.24 -3.32 -15.96
N PRO A 102 -12.99 -2.39 -15.02
CA PRO A 102 -13.18 -0.97 -15.25
C PRO A 102 -12.29 -0.44 -16.38
N ASP A 103 -12.77 0.59 -17.09
CA ASP A 103 -11.96 1.33 -18.05
C ASP A 103 -10.71 1.90 -17.37
N ARG A 104 -9.57 1.76 -18.05
CA ARG A 104 -8.27 2.18 -17.51
C ARG A 104 -7.94 3.63 -17.83
N VAL A 105 -7.20 4.23 -16.91
CA VAL A 105 -6.62 5.56 -17.01
C VAL A 105 -5.10 5.42 -17.01
N THR A 106 -4.46 5.70 -18.14
CA THR A 106 -3.01 5.54 -18.27
C THR A 106 -2.26 6.57 -17.43
N ASP A 107 -1.15 6.14 -16.82
CA ASP A 107 -0.18 7.03 -16.20
C ASP A 107 0.35 8.08 -17.19
N ARG A 108 0.88 9.18 -16.66
CA ARG A 108 1.52 10.23 -17.47
C ARG A 108 2.81 9.70 -18.12
N GLU A 109 2.87 9.82 -19.45
CA GLU A 109 4.07 9.43 -20.22
C GLU A 109 5.15 10.53 -20.21
N ASP A 110 4.73 11.79 -20.37
CA ASP A 110 5.64 12.93 -20.48
C ASP A 110 6.04 13.47 -19.09
N VAL A 111 7.08 12.89 -18.50
CA VAL A 111 7.68 13.35 -17.24
C VAL A 111 9.06 13.95 -17.51
N SER A 112 9.24 15.23 -17.16
CA SER A 112 10.55 15.89 -17.25
C SER A 112 11.39 15.65 -16.00
N ASN A 113 12.67 15.35 -16.19
CA ASN A 113 13.62 15.19 -15.09
C ASN A 113 14.31 16.52 -14.77
N ASN A 114 13.76 17.26 -13.80
CA ASN A 114 14.28 18.56 -13.38
C ASN A 114 15.19 18.47 -12.14
N THR A 115 15.68 17.27 -11.79
CA THR A 115 16.52 17.06 -10.58
C THR A 115 17.95 17.65 -10.69
N GLY A 116 18.31 18.24 -11.83
CA GLY A 116 19.51 19.06 -12.02
C GLY A 116 20.83 18.29 -12.15
N ASN A 117 21.93 18.94 -11.73
CA ASN A 117 23.32 18.46 -11.77
C ASN A 117 23.80 17.89 -10.42
N GLY A 118 22.93 17.18 -9.68
CA GLY A 118 23.32 16.51 -8.44
C GLY A 118 24.57 15.62 -8.63
N SER A 119 25.47 15.61 -7.65
CA SER A 119 26.66 14.74 -7.70
C SER A 119 26.24 13.32 -7.30
N GLY A 120 26.43 12.36 -8.20
CA GLY A 120 26.08 10.96 -7.97
C GLY A 120 24.65 10.59 -8.39
N THR A 121 24.52 9.34 -8.83
CA THR A 121 23.23 8.67 -9.03
C THR A 121 22.74 8.08 -7.71
N THR A 122 21.46 7.74 -7.60
CA THR A 122 20.96 6.87 -6.51
C THR A 122 21.87 5.66 -6.31
N SER A 123 22.00 5.21 -5.06
CA SER A 123 22.62 3.91 -4.78
C SER A 123 21.98 2.82 -5.66
N ALA A 124 22.82 2.03 -6.33
CA ALA A 124 22.37 0.87 -7.11
C ALA A 124 22.02 -0.32 -6.19
N GLU A 125 22.56 -0.34 -4.98
CA GLU A 125 22.28 -1.39 -4.01
C GLU A 125 20.94 -1.14 -3.36
N LEU A 126 19.97 -2.03 -3.60
CA LEU A 126 18.69 -2.03 -2.89
C LEU A 126 18.91 -2.64 -1.50
N THR A 127 18.63 -1.89 -0.44
CA THR A 127 18.93 -2.25 0.94
C THR A 127 17.69 -2.77 1.68
N THR A 128 17.90 -3.73 2.58
CA THR A 128 16.94 -4.18 3.60
C THR A 128 17.69 -4.21 4.91
N LEU A 129 17.85 -3.04 5.55
CA LEU A 129 18.37 -3.02 6.92
C LEU A 129 17.40 -3.76 7.86
N PRO A 130 17.92 -4.48 8.86
CA PRO A 130 17.11 -5.00 9.96
C PRO A 130 16.28 -3.88 10.59
N MET A 131 15.04 -4.18 10.98
CA MET A 131 14.07 -3.17 11.40
C MET A 131 14.55 -2.32 12.59
N ASN A 132 15.27 -2.92 13.53
CA ASN A 132 15.84 -2.26 14.70
C ASN A 132 16.96 -1.27 14.35
N GLU A 133 17.54 -1.37 13.16
CA GLU A 133 18.57 -0.48 12.63
C GLU A 133 17.99 0.54 11.63
N ASP A 134 16.75 0.32 11.16
CA ASP A 134 16.11 1.16 10.16
C ASP A 134 15.43 2.39 10.78
N LYS A 135 16.16 3.51 10.79
CA LYS A 135 15.59 4.82 11.12
C LYS A 135 14.96 5.47 9.89
N VAL A 136 13.63 5.41 9.80
CA VAL A 136 12.86 6.08 8.74
C VAL A 136 12.86 7.61 8.92
N PRO A 137 13.33 8.39 7.94
CA PRO A 137 13.31 9.86 8.02
C PRO A 137 11.90 10.46 8.02
N THR A 138 11.83 11.75 8.37
CA THR A 138 10.63 12.59 8.32
C THR A 138 10.71 13.58 7.15
N THR A 139 9.60 14.22 6.78
CA THR A 139 9.61 15.25 5.72
C THR A 139 10.45 16.49 6.07
N SER A 140 10.78 16.67 7.35
CA SER A 140 11.60 17.78 7.83
C SER A 140 13.11 17.54 7.69
N ASP A 141 13.54 16.28 7.59
CA ASP A 141 14.95 15.93 7.44
C ASP A 141 15.51 16.45 6.10
N SER A 142 16.83 16.64 6.05
CA SER A 142 17.52 17.18 4.88
C SER A 142 18.72 16.32 4.52
N GLY A 143 19.01 16.24 3.24
CA GLY A 143 20.11 15.45 2.72
C GLY A 143 20.87 16.14 1.59
N ASN A 144 21.76 15.39 0.96
CA ASN A 144 22.54 15.88 -0.18
C ASN A 144 21.74 15.72 -1.48
N THR A 145 21.74 16.73 -2.34
CA THR A 145 21.05 16.65 -3.63
C THR A 145 21.68 15.57 -4.52
N VAL A 146 20.83 14.70 -5.07
CA VAL A 146 21.23 13.60 -5.98
C VAL A 146 20.41 13.62 -7.26
N LYS A 147 20.91 12.96 -8.30
CA LYS A 147 20.20 12.80 -9.57
C LYS A 147 19.58 11.41 -9.70
N PHE A 148 18.28 11.37 -10.01
CA PHE A 148 17.59 10.14 -10.37
C PHE A 148 17.63 9.92 -11.88
N SER A 149 17.52 8.65 -12.30
CA SER A 149 17.32 8.32 -13.71
C SER A 149 15.94 8.78 -14.18
N ASP A 150 15.76 8.98 -15.49
CA ASP A 150 14.45 9.39 -16.04
C ASP A 150 13.36 8.35 -15.74
N LYS A 151 13.73 7.06 -15.75
CA LYS A 151 12.83 5.97 -15.34
C LYS A 151 12.40 6.11 -13.88
N ASP A 152 13.34 6.34 -12.97
CA ASP A 152 13.04 6.46 -11.54
C ASP A 152 12.20 7.73 -11.26
N VAL A 153 12.52 8.86 -11.92
CA VAL A 153 11.71 10.08 -11.81
C VAL A 153 10.30 9.84 -12.33
N LYS A 154 10.13 9.15 -13.46
CA LYS A 154 8.82 8.80 -13.99
C LYS A 154 8.03 7.93 -13.01
N THR A 155 8.64 6.85 -12.51
CA THR A 155 7.97 5.95 -11.56
C THR A 155 7.54 6.67 -10.29
N VAL A 156 8.46 7.42 -9.66
CA VAL A 156 8.16 8.19 -8.44
C VAL A 156 7.08 9.24 -8.71
N THR A 157 7.13 9.91 -9.87
CA THR A 157 6.09 10.89 -10.22
C THR A 157 4.73 10.23 -10.34
N ASN A 158 4.61 9.10 -11.03
CA ASN A 158 3.33 8.39 -11.16
C ASN A 158 2.78 7.93 -9.80
N MET A 159 3.65 7.43 -8.92
CA MET A 159 3.26 7.10 -7.55
C MET A 159 2.73 8.33 -6.80
N LEU A 160 3.37 9.49 -6.97
CA LEU A 160 2.96 10.74 -6.32
C LEU A 160 1.76 11.42 -6.99
N GLU A 161 1.36 10.99 -8.19
CA GLU A 161 0.20 11.50 -8.94
C GLU A 161 -1.06 10.62 -8.79
N VAL A 162 -1.06 9.63 -7.88
CA VAL A 162 -2.25 8.85 -7.53
C VAL A 162 -3.41 9.81 -7.24
N PRO A 163 -4.59 9.64 -7.86
CA PRO A 163 -5.73 10.53 -7.67
C PRO A 163 -6.03 10.80 -6.19
N TYR A 164 -6.28 12.07 -5.85
CA TYR A 164 -6.60 12.52 -4.49
C TYR A 164 -5.56 12.21 -3.40
N LEU A 165 -4.34 11.77 -3.74
CA LEU A 165 -3.24 11.58 -2.78
C LEU A 165 -2.91 12.86 -1.98
N TYR A 166 -3.18 14.04 -2.55
CA TYR A 166 -2.99 15.35 -1.92
C TYR A 166 -3.96 15.68 -0.78
N THR A 167 -4.99 14.85 -0.57
CA THR A 167 -6.03 15.12 0.45
C THR A 167 -5.51 14.93 1.88
N ALA A 168 -4.42 14.17 2.06
CA ALA A 168 -3.86 13.90 3.37
C ALA A 168 -2.32 13.95 3.39
N SER A 169 -1.78 14.43 4.50
CA SER A 169 -0.35 14.34 4.83
C SER A 169 -0.14 13.37 5.99
N TYR A 170 0.98 12.67 5.99
CA TYR A 170 1.39 11.79 7.09
C TYR A 170 2.90 11.69 7.18
N GLU A 171 3.41 11.52 8.40
CA GLU A 171 4.82 11.30 8.70
C GLU A 171 5.13 9.81 8.89
N SER A 172 6.42 9.49 8.88
CA SER A 172 6.91 8.10 8.98
C SER A 172 6.51 7.39 10.27
N ASN A 173 6.21 8.12 11.34
CA ASN A 173 5.73 7.59 12.62
C ASN A 173 4.19 7.60 12.77
N GLN A 174 3.46 7.95 11.72
CA GLN A 174 2.00 7.99 11.71
C GLN A 174 1.43 6.84 10.88
N ASN A 175 0.18 6.48 11.17
CA ASN A 175 -0.58 5.57 10.31
C ASN A 175 -0.88 6.26 8.97
N VAL A 176 -0.89 5.47 7.90
CA VAL A 176 -1.36 5.93 6.60
C VAL A 176 -2.87 6.24 6.71
N PRO A 177 -3.31 7.44 6.30
CA PRO A 177 -4.73 7.78 6.27
C PRO A 177 -5.51 6.84 5.33
N ILE A 178 -6.65 6.34 5.81
CA ILE A 178 -7.47 5.37 5.05
C ILE A 178 -7.98 5.99 3.75
N GLU A 179 -8.33 7.28 3.77
CA GLU A 179 -8.81 8.01 2.59
C GLU A 179 -7.81 7.92 1.41
N ILE A 180 -6.54 8.25 1.62
CA ILE A 180 -5.54 8.15 0.55
C ILE A 180 -5.22 6.69 0.20
N ALA A 181 -5.28 5.78 1.17
CA ALA A 181 -5.06 4.36 0.91
C ALA A 181 -6.14 3.77 -0.01
N THR A 182 -7.38 4.24 0.07
CA THR A 182 -8.44 3.77 -0.84
C THR A 182 -8.16 4.15 -2.31
N HIS A 183 -7.63 5.36 -2.55
CA HIS A 183 -7.22 5.78 -3.90
C HIS A 183 -5.98 5.04 -4.40
N VAL A 184 -4.99 4.82 -3.52
CA VAL A 184 -3.81 4.01 -3.86
C VAL A 184 -4.21 2.58 -4.21
N ALA A 185 -5.17 1.98 -3.49
CA ALA A 185 -5.68 0.65 -3.80
C ALA A 185 -6.28 0.62 -5.22
N CYS A 186 -7.13 1.59 -5.58
CA CYS A 186 -7.66 1.71 -6.94
C CYS A 186 -6.55 1.83 -8.00
N TRP A 187 -5.55 2.69 -7.75
CA TRP A 187 -4.45 2.89 -8.68
C TRP A 187 -3.57 1.65 -8.86
N MET A 188 -3.31 0.89 -7.78
CA MET A 188 -2.57 -0.36 -7.84
C MET A 188 -3.35 -1.44 -8.60
N LEU A 189 -4.63 -1.63 -8.30
CA LEU A 189 -5.49 -2.62 -8.96
C LEU A 189 -5.59 -2.42 -10.47
N GLN A 190 -5.58 -1.18 -10.94
CA GLN A 190 -5.53 -0.88 -12.37
C GLN A 190 -4.28 -1.47 -13.05
N ARG A 191 -3.14 -1.47 -12.34
CA ARG A 191 -1.83 -1.87 -12.86
C ARG A 191 -1.65 -3.38 -12.90
N GLU A 192 -2.42 -4.12 -12.10
CA GLU A 192 -2.53 -5.59 -12.18
C GLU A 192 -3.03 -6.05 -13.55
N ASN A 193 -3.64 -5.15 -14.33
CA ASN A 193 -4.01 -5.40 -15.73
C ASN A 193 -4.97 -6.60 -15.88
N LEU A 194 -5.81 -6.85 -14.86
CA LEU A 194 -6.81 -7.92 -14.88
C LEU A 194 -8.14 -7.41 -15.45
N ASP A 195 -8.86 -8.30 -16.14
CA ASP A 195 -10.22 -8.05 -16.63
C ASP A 195 -11.25 -8.49 -15.58
N THR A 196 -11.18 -7.85 -14.41
CA THR A 196 -12.10 -8.07 -13.29
C THR A 196 -12.23 -6.76 -12.52
N ASN A 197 -13.36 -6.59 -11.84
CA ASN A 197 -13.54 -5.55 -10.85
C ASN A 197 -13.55 -6.09 -9.42
N ASN A 198 -13.42 -7.40 -9.22
CA ASN A 198 -13.44 -8.04 -7.90
C ASN A 198 -12.10 -8.71 -7.60
N PHE A 199 -11.54 -8.43 -6.42
CA PHE A 199 -10.19 -8.80 -6.02
C PHE A 199 -10.19 -9.38 -4.60
N ALA A 200 -9.38 -10.42 -4.37
CA ALA A 200 -9.18 -10.97 -3.03
C ALA A 200 -8.55 -9.91 -2.11
N SER A 201 -8.97 -9.87 -0.83
CA SER A 201 -8.46 -8.86 0.12
C SER A 201 -6.94 -8.89 0.27
N GLY A 202 -6.34 -10.09 0.25
CA GLY A 202 -4.90 -10.29 0.36
C GLY A 202 -4.10 -9.58 -0.73
N THR A 203 -4.58 -9.59 -1.98
CA THR A 203 -3.94 -8.86 -3.10
C THR A 203 -3.89 -7.37 -2.81
N VAL A 204 -5.01 -6.78 -2.43
CA VAL A 204 -5.11 -5.34 -2.16
C VAL A 204 -4.24 -4.92 -0.97
N VAL A 205 -4.24 -5.73 0.11
CA VAL A 205 -3.43 -5.45 1.29
C VAL A 205 -1.93 -5.54 0.99
N ILE A 206 -1.51 -6.51 0.15
CA ILE A 206 -0.11 -6.64 -0.30
C ILE A 206 0.29 -5.45 -1.17
N ASP A 207 -0.57 -5.02 -2.11
CA ASP A 207 -0.28 -3.87 -2.96
C ASP A 207 -0.10 -2.58 -2.15
N LEU A 208 -0.96 -2.36 -1.16
CA LEU A 208 -0.81 -1.24 -0.23
C LEU A 208 0.46 -1.37 0.60
N PHE A 209 0.78 -2.57 1.07
CA PHE A 209 2.04 -2.82 1.77
C PHE A 209 3.23 -2.50 0.88
N ASN A 210 3.21 -2.87 -0.38
CA ASN A 210 4.27 -2.59 -1.35
C ASN A 210 4.42 -1.09 -1.61
N TYR A 211 3.31 -0.39 -1.84
CA TYR A 211 3.31 1.04 -2.12
C TYR A 211 3.81 1.87 -0.92
N PHE A 212 3.39 1.54 0.31
CA PHE A 212 3.78 2.30 1.51
C PHE A 212 4.98 1.72 2.26
N ALA A 213 5.39 0.49 1.91
CA ALA A 213 6.31 -0.36 2.67
C ALA A 213 5.98 -0.35 4.18
N ARG A 214 4.68 -0.48 4.45
CA ARG A 214 4.04 -0.60 5.76
C ARG A 214 2.60 -1.06 5.61
N THR A 215 2.07 -1.68 6.65
CA THR A 215 0.64 -2.01 6.70
C THR A 215 -0.22 -0.77 6.90
N VAL A 216 -1.29 -0.70 6.12
CA VAL A 216 -2.37 0.26 6.34
C VAL A 216 -3.32 -0.31 7.39
N VAL A 217 -3.12 0.12 8.64
CA VAL A 217 -3.89 -0.35 9.80
C VAL A 217 -5.38 -0.09 9.60
N SER A 218 -6.23 -1.09 9.88
CA SER A 218 -7.69 -1.00 9.73
C SER A 218 -8.22 -0.81 8.31
N PHE A 219 -7.43 -1.08 7.26
CA PHE A 219 -7.89 -0.82 5.88
C PHE A 219 -9.20 -1.55 5.55
N LYS A 220 -9.28 -2.87 5.77
CA LYS A 220 -10.49 -3.67 5.52
C LYS A 220 -11.70 -3.13 6.28
N THR A 221 -11.56 -2.89 7.58
CA THR A 221 -12.67 -2.47 8.45
C THR A 221 -13.11 -1.02 8.24
N LYS A 222 -12.23 -0.14 7.71
CA LYS A 222 -12.53 1.29 7.51
C LYS A 222 -12.69 1.73 6.05
N CYS A 223 -12.33 0.90 5.07
CA CYS A 223 -12.41 1.23 3.64
C CYS A 223 -13.78 1.84 3.27
N ASN A 224 -14.87 1.15 3.62
CA ASN A 224 -16.24 1.58 3.26
C ASN A 224 -16.65 2.93 3.87
N SER A 225 -16.02 3.35 4.97
CA SER A 225 -16.28 4.68 5.56
C SER A 225 -15.72 5.84 4.73
N CYS A 226 -14.79 5.54 3.81
CA CYS A 226 -14.15 6.50 2.90
C CYS A 226 -14.65 6.38 1.45
N THR A 227 -15.52 5.42 1.14
CA THR A 227 -15.88 5.09 -0.26
C THR A 227 -17.37 4.95 -0.53
N SER A 228 -18.21 4.97 0.51
CA SER A 228 -19.66 4.87 0.35
C SER A 228 -20.22 6.07 -0.42
N SER A 229 -20.78 5.81 -1.61
CA SER A 229 -21.34 6.78 -2.56
C SER A 229 -22.64 7.49 -2.11
N GLY A 230 -22.90 7.56 -0.80
CA GLY A 230 -24.09 8.17 -0.20
C GLY A 230 -23.87 8.91 1.12
N THR A 231 -22.62 9.13 1.53
CA THR A 231 -22.24 9.89 2.72
C THR A 231 -21.49 11.17 2.33
N ASP A 232 -21.39 12.16 3.23
CA ASP A 232 -20.69 13.44 3.08
C ASP A 232 -19.16 13.33 2.87
N VAL A 233 -18.69 12.25 2.26
CA VAL A 233 -17.28 11.96 1.97
C VAL A 233 -16.90 12.73 0.72
N ALA A 234 -15.93 13.64 0.87
CA ALA A 234 -15.37 14.36 -0.26
C ALA A 234 -14.47 13.41 -1.08
N ASN A 235 -14.74 13.30 -2.38
CA ASN A 235 -13.94 12.52 -3.34
C ASN A 235 -13.80 11.03 -2.98
N PRO A 236 -14.90 10.25 -2.87
CA PRO A 236 -14.81 8.84 -2.54
C PRO A 236 -14.10 8.04 -3.65
N ALA A 237 -13.12 7.22 -3.26
CA ALA A 237 -12.50 6.26 -4.19
C ALA A 237 -13.54 5.21 -4.64
N PRO A 238 -13.52 4.75 -5.90
CA PRO A 238 -14.49 3.80 -6.44
C PRO A 238 -14.19 2.35 -6.02
N ILE A 239 -14.00 2.08 -4.72
CA ILE A 239 -13.69 0.75 -4.19
C ILE A 239 -14.49 0.46 -2.94
N THR A 240 -14.96 -0.77 -2.78
CA THR A 240 -15.70 -1.20 -1.58
C THR A 240 -15.17 -2.53 -1.09
N TYR A 241 -15.23 -2.76 0.21
CA TYR A 241 -14.87 -4.02 0.85
C TYR A 241 -16.13 -4.80 1.23
N ASN A 242 -16.17 -6.08 0.88
CA ASN A 242 -17.20 -7.02 1.32
C ASN A 242 -16.60 -8.00 2.32
N SER A 243 -17.01 -7.89 3.60
CA SER A 243 -16.52 -8.75 4.67
C SER A 243 -17.05 -10.18 4.62
N THR A 244 -18.10 -10.45 3.82
CA THR A 244 -18.69 -11.80 3.71
C THR A 244 -17.90 -12.66 2.72
N SER A 245 -17.45 -12.06 1.61
CA SER A 245 -16.65 -12.73 0.59
C SER A 245 -15.16 -12.47 0.72
N ASP A 246 -14.76 -11.64 1.69
CA ASP A 246 -13.41 -11.13 1.86
C ASP A 246 -12.76 -10.57 0.59
N THR A 247 -13.52 -9.75 -0.14
CA THR A 247 -13.10 -9.17 -1.41
C THR A 247 -13.22 -7.65 -1.43
N PHE A 248 -12.40 -7.00 -2.24
CA PHE A 248 -12.62 -5.63 -2.67
C PHE A 248 -13.22 -5.61 -4.07
N THR A 249 -14.18 -4.72 -4.28
CA THR A 249 -14.82 -4.51 -5.57
C THR A 249 -14.65 -3.06 -6.02
N VAL A 250 -14.10 -2.86 -7.22
CA VAL A 250 -14.07 -1.56 -7.89
C VAL A 250 -15.47 -1.28 -8.44
N THR A 251 -16.10 -0.22 -7.95
CA THR A 251 -17.51 0.12 -8.24
C THR A 251 -17.68 1.08 -9.40
N GLY A 252 -16.59 1.73 -9.84
CA GLY A 252 -16.59 2.65 -10.97
C GLY A 252 -16.59 1.90 -12.30
N SER A 253 -17.23 2.47 -13.32
CA SER A 253 -17.09 2.01 -14.71
C SER A 253 -15.70 2.30 -15.28
N SER A 254 -14.97 3.24 -14.66
CA SER A 254 -13.57 3.54 -14.93
C SER A 254 -12.82 3.70 -13.61
N TYR A 255 -11.50 3.50 -13.67
CA TYR A 255 -10.60 3.96 -12.63
C TYR A 255 -10.56 5.50 -12.58
N GLU A 256 -9.92 6.02 -11.53
CA GLU A 256 -9.94 7.43 -11.20
C GLU A 256 -9.14 8.27 -12.20
N SER A 257 -9.71 9.42 -12.60
CA SER A 257 -9.02 10.36 -13.49
C SER A 257 -7.92 11.14 -12.76
N PRO A 258 -6.88 11.62 -13.47
CA PRO A 258 -5.81 12.40 -12.85
C PRO A 258 -6.35 13.70 -12.23
N THR A 259 -5.92 14.00 -11.01
CA THR A 259 -6.43 15.12 -10.19
C THR A 259 -5.41 16.23 -10.02
N HIS A 260 -4.12 15.91 -10.17
CA HIS A 260 -3.01 16.83 -10.02
C HIS A 260 -1.80 16.36 -10.82
N ARG A 261 -0.81 17.23 -10.97
CA ARG A 261 0.49 16.93 -11.56
C ARG A 261 1.60 17.27 -10.58
N VAL A 262 2.57 16.39 -10.47
CA VAL A 262 3.78 16.56 -9.69
C VAL A 262 4.94 16.87 -10.64
N ASN A 263 5.64 17.96 -10.33
CA ASN A 263 6.85 18.38 -11.03
C ASN A 263 8.01 18.33 -10.04
N ILE A 264 8.74 17.21 -10.02
CA ILE A 264 9.88 17.02 -9.10
C ILE A 264 10.98 18.03 -9.45
N THR A 265 11.31 18.90 -8.49
CA THR A 265 12.34 19.94 -8.63
C THR A 265 13.65 19.55 -7.99
N GLN A 266 13.62 18.69 -6.97
CA GLN A 266 14.83 18.27 -6.25
C GLN A 266 14.61 16.92 -5.58
N ILE A 267 15.68 16.12 -5.54
CA ILE A 267 15.74 14.90 -4.72
C ILE A 267 16.99 14.97 -3.84
N GLN A 268 16.84 14.62 -2.56
CA GLN A 268 17.94 14.56 -1.60
C GLN A 268 18.11 13.14 -1.07
N ASP A 269 19.34 12.63 -1.04
CA ASP A 269 19.71 11.40 -0.36
C ASP A 269 19.78 11.64 1.15
N LEU A 270 18.95 10.91 1.89
CA LEU A 270 18.85 10.95 3.35
C LEU A 270 19.68 9.84 4.02
N GLY A 271 20.34 8.99 3.23
CA GLY A 271 21.18 7.89 3.68
C GLY A 271 20.41 6.72 4.30
N ASN A 272 21.12 5.98 5.17
CA ASN A 272 20.63 4.82 5.91
C ASN A 272 20.22 3.65 5.01
N ASN A 273 18.93 3.54 4.67
CA ASN A 273 18.32 2.39 3.98
C ASN A 273 17.77 2.82 2.60
N ASN A 274 18.54 3.61 1.84
CA ASN A 274 18.15 4.25 0.58
C ASN A 274 16.90 5.13 0.69
N TYR A 275 16.88 5.99 1.69
CA TYR A 275 15.82 7.00 1.80
C TYR A 275 16.15 8.23 0.99
N TYR A 276 15.13 8.77 0.35
CA TYR A 276 15.24 10.00 -0.42
C TYR A 276 14.10 10.94 -0.07
N LYS A 277 14.42 12.22 0.00
CA LYS A 277 13.43 13.30 0.06
C LYS A 277 13.15 13.80 -1.34
N VAL A 278 11.90 13.77 -1.75
CA VAL A 278 11.42 14.35 -3.01
C VAL A 278 10.78 15.70 -2.67
N ILE A 279 11.19 16.73 -3.40
CA ILE A 279 10.60 18.08 -3.33
C ILE A 279 10.05 18.40 -4.71
N ALA A 280 8.79 18.81 -4.78
CA ALA A 280 8.09 19.03 -6.02
C ALA A 280 7.11 20.21 -5.94
N ASN A 281 6.87 20.82 -7.10
CA ASN A 281 5.72 21.70 -7.31
C ASN A 281 4.51 20.86 -7.73
N VAL A 282 3.32 21.31 -7.35
CA VAL A 282 2.06 20.64 -7.62
C VAL A 282 1.15 21.57 -8.41
N ASP A 283 0.63 21.06 -9.52
CA ASP A 283 -0.40 21.74 -10.31
C ASP A 283 -1.72 20.96 -10.17
N GLY A 284 -2.76 21.61 -9.67
CA GLY A 284 -4.10 21.03 -9.65
C GLY A 284 -4.67 20.88 -11.06
N ILE A 285 -5.10 19.67 -11.42
CA ILE A 285 -5.86 19.42 -12.67
C ILE A 285 -7.34 19.67 -12.40
N ASP A 286 -7.84 19.18 -11.26
CA ASP A 286 -9.20 19.43 -10.80
C ASP A 286 -9.29 20.64 -9.86
N SER A 287 -10.51 21.04 -9.54
CA SER A 287 -10.76 22.15 -8.61
C SER A 287 -10.51 21.81 -7.14
N GLY A 288 -10.40 20.52 -6.79
CA GLY A 288 -10.18 20.02 -5.43
C GLY A 288 -8.73 20.15 -4.98
N CYS A 289 -7.77 20.02 -5.89
CA CYS A 289 -6.35 20.18 -5.57
C CYS A 289 -5.98 21.64 -5.37
N LYS A 290 -5.69 22.01 -4.12
CA LYS A 290 -5.16 23.33 -3.73
C LYS A 290 -3.69 23.31 -3.34
N ALA A 291 -3.10 22.11 -3.23
CA ALA A 291 -1.68 21.97 -2.93
C ALA A 291 -0.87 22.58 -4.09
N THR A 292 0.15 23.33 -3.72
CA THR A 292 1.11 23.95 -4.65
C THR A 292 2.49 23.31 -4.55
N THR A 293 2.74 22.59 -3.46
CA THR A 293 4.01 21.98 -3.13
C THR A 293 3.82 20.62 -2.47
N LEU A 294 4.80 19.74 -2.70
CA LEU A 294 4.88 18.42 -2.12
C LEU A 294 6.29 18.18 -1.59
N VAL A 295 6.36 17.66 -0.37
CA VAL A 295 7.55 17.00 0.17
C VAL A 295 7.19 15.55 0.50
N ALA A 296 7.89 14.61 -0.10
CA ALA A 296 7.73 13.18 0.18
C ALA A 296 9.03 12.56 0.69
N VAL A 297 8.93 11.59 1.59
CA VAL A 297 10.04 10.67 1.89
C VAL A 297 9.72 9.35 1.19
N ILE A 298 10.64 8.90 0.34
CA ILE A 298 10.53 7.64 -0.37
C ILE A 298 11.69 6.72 0.00
N GLN A 299 11.51 5.43 -0.20
CA GLN A 299 12.57 4.44 -0.07
C GLN A 299 12.70 3.65 -1.36
N LYS A 300 13.94 3.52 -1.87
CA LYS A 300 14.24 2.60 -2.98
C LYS A 300 14.56 1.22 -2.40
N ASN A 301 13.62 0.29 -2.50
CA ASN A 301 13.72 -1.03 -1.85
C ASN A 301 13.31 -2.18 -2.78
N LYS A 302 13.51 -3.43 -2.33
CA LYS A 302 13.19 -4.66 -3.08
C LYS A 302 11.76 -5.16 -2.88
N LEU A 303 10.94 -4.47 -2.09
CA LEU A 303 9.64 -5.00 -1.67
C LEU A 303 8.68 -5.15 -2.85
N ASP A 304 8.72 -4.20 -3.77
CA ASP A 304 7.99 -4.28 -5.04
C ASP A 304 8.96 -4.18 -6.21
N THR A 305 9.02 -5.23 -7.02
CA THR A 305 9.87 -5.25 -8.23
C THR A 305 9.28 -4.44 -9.38
N SER A 306 7.98 -4.12 -9.34
CA SER A 306 7.28 -3.34 -10.36
C SER A 306 7.48 -1.83 -10.18
N LEU A 307 7.36 -1.34 -8.94
CA LEU A 307 7.58 0.07 -8.61
C LEU A 307 9.03 0.36 -8.20
N GLY A 308 9.68 -0.53 -7.46
CA GLY A 308 11.05 -0.33 -6.94
C GLY A 308 11.18 0.78 -5.89
N PHE A 309 10.05 1.38 -5.49
CA PHE A 309 9.97 2.46 -4.52
C PHE A 309 8.76 2.27 -3.60
N SER A 310 8.83 2.88 -2.42
CA SER A 310 7.70 3.01 -1.51
C SER A 310 7.63 4.40 -0.89
N ILE A 311 6.43 4.84 -0.53
CA ILE A 311 6.15 6.16 0.07
C ILE A 311 6.08 6.04 1.60
N LYS A 312 7.00 6.71 2.28
CA LYS A 312 7.15 6.64 3.75
C LYS A 312 6.52 7.81 4.48
N ALA A 313 6.44 8.97 3.83
CA ALA A 313 5.82 10.17 4.36
C ALA A 313 5.42 11.11 3.22
N LEU A 314 4.36 11.89 3.43
CA LEU A 314 3.84 12.89 2.50
C LEU A 314 3.50 14.16 3.27
N LYS A 315 3.89 15.31 2.72
CA LYS A 315 3.49 16.63 3.19
C LYS A 315 3.12 17.53 2.03
N TRP A 316 1.86 17.90 1.98
CA TRP A 316 1.27 18.78 0.98
C TRP A 316 1.07 20.18 1.55
N SER A 317 1.32 21.22 0.76
CA SER A 317 1.05 22.63 1.12
C SER A 317 0.70 23.52 -0.06
#